data_AF-A0A7J4JUY9-F1
#
_entry.id   AF-A0A7J4JUY9-F1
#
_cell.length_a   1.000
_cell.length_b   1.000
_cell.length_c   1.000
_cell.angle_alpha   90.00
_cell.angle_beta   90.00
_cell.angle_gamma   90.00
#
_symmetry.space_group_name_H-M   'P 1'
#
loop_
_entity.id
_entity.type
_entity.pdbx_description
1 polymer ?
#
loop_
_entity_poly.entity_id
_entity_poly.type
_entity_poly.pdbx_seq_one_letter_code
_entity_poly.pdbx_strand_id
1 'polypeptide(L)' 'MAKFEAAEGRLFKNVWVCMKCNAKNRSATGMPGKCRKCGSKKFRLKSKKVKKA' A
#
# COMPACT_ATOMS: atom_id res chain seq x y z
N MET A 1 -11.08 16.86 1.60
CA MET A 1 -9.69 16.95 1.10
C MET A 1 -9.75 17.29 -0.38
N ALA A 2 -9.02 18.33 -0.80
CA ALA A 2 -8.81 18.61 -2.21
C ALA A 2 -8.14 17.38 -2.89
N LYS A 3 -8.56 17.06 -4.12
CA LYS A 3 -8.03 15.92 -4.88
C LYS A 3 -6.92 16.41 -5.79
N PHE A 4 -5.77 15.72 -5.74
CA PHE A 4 -4.63 15.99 -6.61
C PHE A 4 -4.17 14.68 -7.24
N GLU A 5 -4.58 14.42 -8.48
CA GLU A 5 -4.39 13.12 -9.14
C GLU A 5 -2.92 12.69 -9.24
N ALA A 6 -2.02 13.64 -9.54
CA ALA A 6 -0.58 13.39 -9.60
C ALA A 6 -0.01 12.92 -8.24
N ALA A 7 -0.48 13.54 -7.14
CA ALA A 7 -0.06 13.16 -5.79
C ALA A 7 -0.66 11.80 -5.39
N GLU A 8 -1.92 11.53 -5.75
CA GLU A 8 -2.57 10.25 -5.47
C GLU A 8 -1.85 9.08 -6.14
N GLY A 9 -1.41 9.26 -7.39
CA GLY A 9 -0.62 8.28 -8.12
C GLY A 9 0.67 7.93 -7.38
N ARG A 10 1.40 8.93 -6.85
CA ARG A 10 2.66 8.72 -6.13
C ARG A 10 2.48 8.09 -4.75
N LEU A 11 1.37 8.39 -4.08
CA LEU A 11 1.15 8.05 -2.67
C LEU A 11 0.41 6.72 -2.45
N PHE A 12 -0.45 6.31 -3.39
CA PHE A 12 -1.36 5.18 -3.20
C PHE A 12 -1.31 4.12 -4.29
N LYS A 13 -0.89 4.44 -5.52
CA LYS A 13 -0.82 3.46 -6.61
C LYS A 13 0.17 2.34 -6.27
N ASN A 14 -0.29 1.10 -6.27
CA ASN A 14 0.50 -0.11 -6.01
C ASN A 14 1.33 -0.07 -4.71
N VAL A 15 0.83 0.64 -3.70
CA VAL A 15 1.43 0.66 -2.37
C VAL A 15 0.70 -0.33 -1.47
N TRP A 16 1.41 -1.38 -1.07
CA TRP A 16 0.89 -2.45 -0.23
C TRP A 16 1.49 -2.37 1.16
N VAL A 17 0.70 -2.68 2.18
CA VAL A 17 1.13 -2.71 3.57
C VAL A 17 1.07 -4.15 4.05
N CYS A 18 2.19 -4.66 4.57
CA CYS A 18 2.22 -6.00 5.14
C CYS A 18 1.33 -6.05 6.38
N MET A 19 0.47 -7.07 6.50
CA MET A 19 -0.40 -7.23 7.67
C MET A 19 0.31 -7.82 8.89
N LYS A 20 1.55 -8.33 8.72
CA LYS A 20 2.36 -8.87 9.83
C LYS A 20 3.27 -7.82 10.47
N CYS A 21 3.99 -7.05 9.66
CA CYS A 21 5.00 -6.09 10.16
C CYS A 21 4.76 -4.64 9.75
N ASN A 22 3.62 -4.33 9.12
CA ASN A 22 3.24 -2.99 8.67
C ASN A 22 4.21 -2.29 7.69
N ALA A 23 5.17 -3.02 7.13
CA ALA A 23 6.08 -2.49 6.11
C ALA A 23 5.34 -2.09 4.83
N LYS A 24 5.69 -0.93 4.28
CA LYS A 24 5.23 -0.49 2.95
C LYS A 24 6.05 -1.16 1.85
N ASN A 25 5.38 -1.87 0.96
CA ASN A 25 5.92 -2.54 -0.20
C ASN A 25 5.32 -1.88 -1.44
N ARG A 26 6.13 -1.07 -2.13
CA ARG A 26 5.76 -0.51 -3.43
C ARG A 26 6.07 -1.56 -4.49
N SER A 27 5.10 -1.87 -5.33
CA SER A 27 5.31 -2.73 -6.50
C SER A 27 5.09 -1.91 -7.76
N ALA A 28 5.86 -2.18 -8.82
CA ALA A 28 5.54 -1.63 -10.14
C ALA A 28 4.26 -2.29 -10.69
N THR A 29 4.09 -3.58 -10.41
CA THR A 29 3.02 -4.44 -10.91
C THR A 29 2.30 -5.13 -9.74
N GLY A 30 0.99 -4.91 -9.64
CA GLY A 30 0.10 -5.68 -8.75
C GLY A 30 0.54 -5.83 -7.28
N MET A 31 0.11 -6.93 -6.67
CA MET A 31 0.46 -7.32 -5.29
C MET A 31 1.86 -7.93 -5.23
N PRO A 32 2.72 -7.53 -4.28
CA PRO A 32 4.05 -8.11 -4.12
C PRO A 32 3.97 -9.58 -3.68
N GLY A 33 4.90 -10.42 -4.17
CA GLY A 33 4.90 -11.85 -3.85
C GLY A 33 5.25 -12.18 -2.39
N LYS A 34 6.12 -11.40 -1.74
CA LYS A 34 6.50 -11.55 -0.32
C LYS A 34 6.97 -10.24 0.29
N CYS A 35 6.82 -10.09 1.61
CA CYS A 35 7.22 -8.87 2.29
C CYS A 35 8.74 -8.79 2.33
N ARG A 36 9.30 -7.65 1.91
CA ARG A 36 10.76 -7.42 1.89
C ARG A 36 11.42 -7.45 3.28
N LYS A 37 10.62 -7.34 4.35
CA LYS A 37 11.11 -7.36 5.74
C LYS A 37 10.88 -8.69 6.44
N CYS A 38 9.65 -9.21 6.43
CA CYS A 38 9.28 -10.38 7.25
C CYS A 38 8.92 -11.64 6.44
N GLY A 39 9.00 -11.59 5.10
CA GLY A 39 8.69 -12.72 4.23
C GLY A 39 7.19 -13.08 4.12
N SER A 40 6.29 -12.48 4.90
CA SER A 40 4.86 -12.77 4.83
C SER A 40 4.27 -12.40 3.45
N LYS A 41 3.30 -13.21 2.99
CA LYS A 41 2.52 -12.98 1.76
C LYS A 41 1.19 -12.25 2.02
N LYS A 42 0.89 -11.91 3.28
CA LYS A 42 -0.36 -11.23 3.66
C LYS A 42 -0.19 -9.72 3.56
N PHE A 43 -0.91 -9.10 2.62
CA PHE A 43 -0.87 -7.66 2.36
C PHE A 43 -2.26 -7.06 2.29
N ARG A 44 -2.33 -5.77 2.60
CA ARG A 44 -3.49 -4.92 2.34
C ARG A 44 -3.08 -3.75 1.46
N LEU A 45 -3.97 -3.30 0.58
CA LEU A 45 -3.73 -2.08 -0.18
C LEU A 45 -3.76 -0.86 0.74
N LYS A 46 -2.90 0.13 0.48
CA LYS A 46 -2.94 1.38 1.24
C LYS A 46 -4.22 2.16 0.92
N SER A 47 -5.03 2.39 1.96
CA SER A 47 -6.29 3.12 1.83
C SER A 47 -6.08 4.57 1.40
N LYS A 48 -6.83 5.00 0.38
CA LYS A 48 -6.86 6.40 -0.09
C LYS A 48 -7.66 7.33 0.83
N LYS A 49 -8.66 6.79 1.50
CA LYS A 49 -9.58 7.52 2.39
C LYS A 49 -9.35 7.07 3.84
N VAL A 50 -9.57 7.99 4.77
CA VAL A 50 -9.67 7.66 6.20
C VAL A 50 -10.89 6.77 6.38
N LYS A 51 -10.75 5.67 7.12
CA LYS A 51 -11.90 4.83 7.47
C LYS A 51 -12.75 5.61 8.49
N LYS A 52 -14.05 5.72 8.24
CA LYS A 52 -14.98 6.27 9.23
C LYS A 52 -15.00 5.35 10.46
N ALA A 53 -15.10 5.94 11.65
CA ALA A 53 -15.24 5.23 12.91
C ALA A 53 -16.62 4.58 13.01
#